data_AF-A0A7W1GG98-F1
#
_entry.id   AF-A0A7W1GG98-F1
#
_cell.length_a   1.000
_cell.length_b   1.000
_cell.length_c   1.000
_cell.angle_alpha   90.00
_cell.angle_beta   90.00
_cell.angle_gamma   90.00
#
_symmetry.space_group_name_H-M   'P 1'
#
loop_
_entity.id
_entity.type
_entity.pdbx_description
1 polymer ?
#
loop_
_entity_poly.entity_id
_entity_poly.type
_entity_poly.pdbx_seq_one_letter_code
_entity_poly.pdbx_strand_id
1 'polypeptide(L)'
;METKRLLEKLRHGSVSEAFEAAKSLSNIPRLPAKRIVEVLNGAKSVHNREAAVYAISWLLRRDRNESLQALLNIFNNVNEKPVVRAQALEGFGLQRPTKRHKLWHQVERAILDGLEDEAVEARFWACYAAGTLRMKCALPQLRELSCNDSAVCPNWWRVSDEAADAIEWIMGRETESRMPIPSSN
;
A
#
# COMPACT_ATOMS: atom_id res chain seq x y z
N MET A 1 -16.98 -14.49 -18.34
CA MET A 1 -18.07 -14.16 -17.40
C MET A 1 -17.56 -13.94 -15.99
N GLU A 2 -16.63 -14.76 -15.50
CA GLU A 2 -16.14 -14.67 -14.11
C GLU A 2 -15.44 -13.33 -13.76
N THR A 3 -14.55 -12.84 -14.61
CA THR A 3 -13.86 -11.54 -14.37
C THR A 3 -14.83 -10.38 -14.20
N LYS A 4 -15.92 -10.33 -14.99
CA LYS A 4 -16.93 -9.27 -14.88
C LYS A 4 -17.62 -9.30 -13.51
N ARG A 5 -17.98 -10.50 -13.04
CA ARG A 5 -18.59 -10.71 -11.72
C ARG A 5 -17.65 -10.27 -10.59
N LEU A 6 -16.36 -10.61 -10.69
CA LEU A 6 -15.35 -10.17 -9.72
C LEU A 6 -15.18 -8.64 -9.71
N LEU A 7 -15.18 -7.99 -10.87
CA LEU A 7 -15.11 -6.52 -10.96
C LEU A 7 -16.33 -5.85 -10.30
N GLU A 8 -17.54 -6.41 -10.46
CA GLU A 8 -18.74 -5.90 -9.80
C GLU A 8 -18.68 -6.09 -8.27
N LYS A 9 -18.23 -7.26 -7.81
CA LYS A 9 -18.01 -7.50 -6.36
C LYS A 9 -16.95 -6.56 -5.78
N LEU A 10 -15.88 -6.32 -6.52
CA LEU A 10 -14.86 -5.36 -6.11
C LEU A 10 -15.45 -3.94 -5.97
N ARG A 11 -16.35 -3.54 -6.88
CA ARG A 11 -16.96 -2.20 -6.92
C ARG A 11 -18.04 -1.98 -5.86
N HIS A 12 -18.87 -2.99 -5.59
CA HIS A 12 -20.13 -2.84 -4.86
C HIS A 12 -20.35 -3.87 -3.74
N GLY A 13 -19.49 -4.87 -3.63
CA GLY A 13 -19.64 -5.94 -2.64
C GLY A 13 -19.42 -5.45 -1.20
N SER A 14 -19.84 -6.29 -0.26
CA SER A 14 -19.46 -6.17 1.15
C SER A 14 -17.93 -6.18 1.33
N VAL A 15 -17.44 -5.81 2.52
CA VAL A 15 -15.99 -5.83 2.84
C VAL A 15 -15.36 -7.16 2.45
N SER A 16 -15.94 -8.28 2.91
CA SER A 16 -15.43 -9.62 2.60
C SER A 16 -15.46 -9.91 1.09
N GLU A 17 -16.57 -9.63 0.41
CA GLU A 17 -16.68 -9.90 -1.03
C GLU A 17 -15.71 -9.07 -1.87
N ALA A 18 -15.49 -7.81 -1.48
CA ALA A 18 -14.59 -6.89 -2.18
C ALA A 18 -13.14 -7.37 -2.08
N PHE A 19 -12.67 -7.73 -0.89
CA PHE A 19 -11.30 -8.23 -0.69
C PHE A 19 -11.08 -9.62 -1.30
N GLU A 20 -12.06 -10.52 -1.23
CA GLU A 20 -11.97 -11.82 -1.92
C GLU A 20 -11.97 -11.66 -3.44
N ALA A 21 -12.76 -10.72 -3.97
CA ALA A 21 -12.70 -10.36 -5.38
C ALA A 21 -11.34 -9.75 -5.75
N ALA A 22 -10.78 -8.87 -4.92
CA ALA A 22 -9.48 -8.26 -5.13
C ALA A 22 -8.37 -9.32 -5.22
N LYS A 23 -8.28 -10.22 -4.24
CA LYS A 23 -7.34 -11.36 -4.24
C LYS A 23 -7.50 -12.22 -5.49
N SER A 24 -8.73 -12.54 -5.87
CA SER A 24 -9.03 -13.34 -7.05
C SER A 24 -8.57 -12.64 -8.34
N LEU A 25 -8.86 -11.34 -8.47
CA LEU A 25 -8.48 -10.51 -9.62
C LEU A 25 -6.96 -10.37 -9.75
N SER A 26 -6.24 -10.20 -8.64
CA SER A 26 -4.77 -10.14 -8.59
C SER A 26 -4.10 -11.40 -9.15
N ASN A 27 -4.78 -12.54 -9.11
CA ASN A 27 -4.29 -13.81 -9.64
C ASN A 27 -4.67 -14.04 -11.12
N ILE A 28 -5.50 -13.19 -11.73
CA ILE A 28 -5.89 -13.35 -13.14
C ILE A 28 -4.74 -12.89 -14.04
N PRO A 29 -4.16 -13.79 -14.87
CA PRO A 29 -3.10 -13.40 -15.78
C PRO A 29 -3.59 -12.35 -16.78
N ARG A 30 -2.81 -11.29 -16.97
CA ARG A 30 -3.06 -10.24 -17.97
C ARG A 30 -4.36 -9.45 -17.76
N LEU A 31 -4.90 -9.39 -16.53
CA LEU A 31 -5.96 -8.45 -16.21
C LEU A 31 -5.46 -7.01 -16.41
N PRO A 32 -6.08 -6.20 -17.28
CA PRO A 32 -5.58 -4.85 -17.53
C PRO A 32 -5.75 -3.95 -16.30
N ALA A 33 -4.71 -3.26 -15.86
CA ALA A 33 -4.77 -2.35 -14.71
C ALA A 33 -5.89 -1.29 -14.87
N LYS A 34 -6.11 -0.82 -16.10
CA LYS A 34 -7.19 0.12 -16.43
C LYS A 34 -8.57 -0.37 -15.95
N ARG A 35 -8.85 -1.67 -16.00
CA ARG A 35 -10.14 -2.23 -15.53
C ARG A 35 -10.31 -2.06 -14.02
N ILE A 36 -9.25 -2.24 -13.25
CA ILE A 36 -9.30 -2.03 -11.79
C ILE A 36 -9.38 -0.54 -11.48
N VAL A 37 -8.65 0.31 -12.21
CA VAL A 37 -8.73 1.78 -12.07
C VAL A 37 -10.16 2.29 -12.39
N GLU A 38 -10.83 1.74 -13.40
CA GLU A 38 -12.25 2.01 -13.69
C GLU A 38 -13.19 1.58 -12.55
N VAL A 39 -12.86 0.50 -11.83
CA VAL A 39 -13.60 0.09 -10.63
C VAL A 39 -13.34 1.06 -9.49
N LEU A 40 -12.09 1.38 -9.20
CA LEU A 40 -11.67 2.34 -8.17
C LEU A 40 -12.38 3.68 -8.35
N ASN A 41 -12.40 4.23 -9.56
CA ASN A 41 -13.04 5.52 -9.85
C ASN A 41 -14.57 5.49 -9.71
N GLY A 42 -15.20 4.32 -9.83
CA GLY A 42 -16.65 4.14 -9.68
C GLY A 42 -17.08 3.67 -8.29
N ALA A 43 -16.16 3.21 -7.44
CA ALA A 43 -16.45 2.70 -6.12
C ALA A 43 -16.76 3.85 -5.15
N LYS A 44 -17.91 3.76 -4.46
CA LYS A 44 -18.41 4.80 -3.54
C LYS A 44 -17.99 4.58 -2.09
N SER A 45 -17.86 3.33 -1.65
CA SER A 45 -17.49 3.01 -0.28
C SER A 45 -15.97 3.01 -0.11
N VAL A 46 -15.50 3.27 1.11
CA VAL A 46 -14.07 3.30 1.43
C VAL A 46 -13.45 1.91 1.23
N HIS A 47 -14.09 0.85 1.71
CA HIS A 47 -13.56 -0.52 1.63
C HIS A 47 -13.51 -1.05 0.19
N ASN A 48 -14.47 -0.69 -0.69
CA ASN A 48 -14.41 -1.10 -2.09
C ASN A 48 -13.25 -0.38 -2.82
N ARG A 49 -12.98 0.88 -2.47
CA ARG A 49 -11.84 1.62 -3.00
C ARG A 49 -10.53 0.99 -2.53
N GLU A 50 -10.38 0.77 -1.22
CA GLU A 50 -9.23 0.11 -0.60
C GLU A 50 -8.94 -1.25 -1.26
N ALA A 51 -9.95 -2.12 -1.37
CA ALA A 51 -9.82 -3.41 -2.03
C ALA A 51 -9.38 -3.29 -3.50
N ALA A 52 -9.81 -2.24 -4.22
CA ALA A 52 -9.34 -2.00 -5.59
C ALA A 52 -7.87 -1.56 -5.63
N VAL A 53 -7.42 -0.74 -4.67
CA VAL A 53 -6.00 -0.38 -4.52
C VAL A 53 -5.15 -1.59 -4.17
N TYR A 54 -5.63 -2.46 -3.26
CA TYR A 54 -5.02 -3.75 -2.99
C TYR A 54 -4.86 -4.55 -4.28
N ALA A 55 -5.92 -4.69 -5.10
CA ALA A 55 -5.83 -5.44 -6.35
C ALA A 55 -4.77 -4.88 -7.31
N ILE A 56 -4.66 -3.55 -7.43
CA ILE A 56 -3.65 -2.85 -8.26
C ILE A 56 -2.22 -3.18 -7.81
N SER A 57 -2.01 -3.30 -6.50
CA SER A 57 -0.69 -3.54 -5.89
C SER A 57 -0.03 -4.84 -6.36
N TRP A 58 -0.82 -5.82 -6.80
CA TRP A 58 -0.35 -7.13 -7.27
C TRP A 58 -0.22 -7.25 -8.80
N LEU A 59 -0.46 -6.17 -9.56
CA LEU A 59 -0.34 -6.19 -11.03
C LEU A 59 1.12 -5.95 -11.47
N LEU A 60 1.97 -6.97 -11.31
CA LEU A 60 3.44 -6.86 -11.35
C LEU A 60 4.10 -6.86 -12.75
N ARG A 61 3.35 -7.03 -13.84
CA ARG A 61 3.94 -7.31 -15.18
C ARG A 61 3.71 -6.20 -16.21
N ARG A 62 2.79 -6.41 -17.17
CA ARG A 62 2.64 -5.50 -18.32
C ARG A 62 2.24 -4.09 -17.93
N ASP A 63 1.43 -3.96 -16.88
CA ASP A 63 0.80 -2.70 -16.52
C ASP A 63 1.45 -2.08 -15.27
N ARG A 64 2.73 -2.38 -15.03
CA ARG A 64 3.46 -1.92 -13.85
C ARG A 64 3.52 -0.39 -13.79
N ASN A 65 3.71 0.26 -14.95
CA ASN A 65 3.73 1.72 -15.04
C ASN A 65 2.37 2.32 -14.66
N GLU A 66 1.30 1.78 -15.24
CA GLU A 66 -0.07 2.21 -15.00
C GLU A 66 -0.49 1.97 -13.55
N SER A 67 -0.08 0.84 -12.99
CA SER A 67 -0.35 0.49 -11.59
C SER A 67 0.36 1.44 -10.64
N LEU A 68 1.66 1.67 -10.84
CA LEU A 68 2.41 2.64 -10.03
C LEU A 68 1.89 4.07 -10.19
N GLN A 69 1.49 4.48 -11.39
CA GLN A 69 0.87 5.78 -11.61
C GLN A 69 -0.47 5.91 -10.88
N ALA A 70 -1.30 4.86 -10.87
CA ALA A 70 -2.54 4.85 -10.12
C ALA A 70 -2.28 4.95 -8.61
N LEU A 71 -1.34 4.18 -8.07
CA LEU A 71 -0.93 4.24 -6.66
C LEU A 71 -0.44 5.64 -6.26
N LEU A 72 0.40 6.28 -7.08
CA LEU A 72 0.82 7.67 -6.88
C LEU A 72 -0.35 8.65 -6.85
N ASN A 73 -1.28 8.52 -7.79
CA ASN A 73 -2.44 9.39 -7.86
C ASN A 73 -3.36 9.25 -6.62
N ILE A 74 -3.47 8.03 -6.08
CA ILE A 74 -4.26 7.73 -4.87
C ILE A 74 -3.60 8.36 -3.65
N PHE A 75 -2.32 8.11 -3.44
CA PHE A 75 -1.60 8.63 -2.29
C PHE A 75 -1.57 10.16 -2.28
N ASN A 76 -1.33 10.80 -3.44
CA ASN A 76 -1.29 12.26 -3.55
C ASN A 76 -2.67 12.94 -3.49
N ASN A 77 -3.77 12.17 -3.46
CA ASN A 77 -5.11 12.74 -3.33
C ASN A 77 -5.42 13.05 -1.87
N VAL A 78 -5.26 14.31 -1.48
CA VAL A 78 -5.54 14.80 -0.11
C VAL A 78 -6.98 14.55 0.36
N ASN A 79 -7.93 14.41 -0.57
CA ASN A 79 -9.34 14.13 -0.24
C ASN A 79 -9.65 12.63 -0.12
N GLU A 80 -8.69 11.77 -0.46
CA GLU A 80 -8.84 10.33 -0.30
C GLU A 80 -8.72 9.94 1.17
N LYS A 81 -9.47 8.90 1.58
CA LYS A 81 -9.46 8.43 2.95
C LYS A 81 -8.07 7.87 3.34
N PRO A 82 -7.59 8.13 4.56
CA PRO A 82 -6.27 7.69 5.00
C PRO A 82 -5.96 6.23 4.74
N VAL A 83 -6.88 5.30 5.08
CA VAL A 83 -6.69 3.86 4.84
C VAL A 83 -6.47 3.52 3.36
N VAL A 84 -7.12 4.22 2.43
CA VAL A 84 -6.97 4.00 0.99
C VAL A 84 -5.65 4.58 0.48
N ARG A 85 -5.21 5.74 1.01
CA ARG A 85 -3.87 6.28 0.74
C ARG A 85 -2.78 5.35 1.26
N ALA A 86 -2.96 4.83 2.46
CA ALA A 86 -2.03 3.93 3.11
C ALA A 86 -1.89 2.59 2.37
N GLN A 87 -3.00 2.04 1.86
CA GLN A 87 -2.99 0.88 0.96
C GLN A 87 -2.16 1.13 -0.31
N ALA A 88 -2.06 2.39 -0.79
CA ALA A 88 -1.20 2.72 -1.93
C ALA A 88 0.30 2.67 -1.58
N LEU A 89 0.66 3.05 -0.34
CA LEU A 89 2.03 2.93 0.18
C LEU A 89 2.46 1.47 0.31
N GLU A 90 1.59 0.61 0.87
CA GLU A 90 1.81 -0.85 0.85
C GLU A 90 2.04 -1.34 -0.58
N GLY A 91 1.23 -0.83 -1.52
CA GLY A 91 1.35 -1.12 -2.94
C GLY A 91 2.72 -0.80 -3.54
N PHE A 92 3.38 0.28 -3.11
CA PHE A 92 4.76 0.55 -3.54
C PHE A 92 5.74 -0.51 -3.05
N GLY A 93 5.61 -0.94 -1.79
CA GLY A 93 6.40 -2.02 -1.20
C GLY A 93 6.19 -3.36 -1.94
N LEU A 94 4.94 -3.71 -2.26
CA LEU A 94 4.61 -4.94 -3.00
C LEU A 94 5.09 -4.90 -4.46
N GLN A 95 4.92 -3.76 -5.13
CA GLN A 95 5.34 -3.57 -6.52
C GLN A 95 6.87 -3.61 -6.68
N ARG A 96 7.64 -3.28 -5.63
CA ARG A 96 9.12 -3.27 -5.63
C ARG A 96 9.78 -2.53 -6.80
N PRO A 97 9.35 -1.30 -7.18
CA PRO A 97 10.02 -0.54 -8.23
C PRO A 97 11.51 -0.41 -7.93
N THR A 98 12.35 -0.40 -8.97
CA THR A 98 13.80 -0.19 -8.82
C THR A 98 14.14 1.25 -9.20
N LYS A 99 15.35 1.71 -8.83
CA LYS A 99 15.87 3.03 -9.21
C LYS A 99 15.91 3.31 -10.71
N ARG A 100 15.84 2.27 -11.55
CA ARG A 100 15.78 2.39 -13.02
C ARG A 100 14.35 2.66 -13.53
N HIS A 101 13.34 2.53 -12.69
CA HIS A 101 11.95 2.77 -13.05
C HIS A 101 11.72 4.27 -13.24
N LYS A 102 11.04 4.67 -14.32
CA LYS A 102 10.82 6.10 -14.66
C LYS A 102 10.07 6.89 -13.57
N LEU A 103 9.25 6.20 -12.77
CA LEU A 103 8.48 6.78 -11.66
C LEU A 103 9.21 6.71 -10.31
N TRP A 104 10.46 6.21 -10.26
CA TRP A 104 11.18 5.98 -9.00
C TRP A 104 11.19 7.20 -8.09
N HIS A 105 11.58 8.38 -8.59
CA HIS A 105 11.66 9.59 -7.76
C HIS A 105 10.31 10.05 -7.21
N GLN A 106 9.21 9.79 -7.94
CA GLN A 106 7.87 10.11 -7.46
C GLN A 106 7.45 9.15 -6.34
N VAL A 107 7.76 7.86 -6.50
CA VAL A 107 7.51 6.84 -5.46
C VAL A 107 8.37 7.10 -4.23
N GLU A 108 9.65 7.41 -4.42
CA GLU A 108 10.59 7.76 -3.36
C GLU A 108 10.08 8.98 -2.56
N ARG A 109 9.65 10.05 -3.25
CA ARG A 109 9.05 11.21 -2.59
C ARG A 109 7.77 10.85 -1.84
N ALA A 110 6.84 10.13 -2.48
CA ALA A 110 5.59 9.73 -1.85
C ALA A 110 5.81 8.91 -0.56
N ILE A 111 6.83 8.04 -0.54
CA ILE A 111 7.18 7.28 0.66
C ILE A 111 7.73 8.20 1.75
N LEU A 112 8.62 9.14 1.42
CA LEU A 112 9.16 10.08 2.41
C LEU A 112 8.06 10.99 2.98
N ASP A 113 7.14 11.47 2.13
CA ASP A 113 5.97 12.25 2.56
C ASP A 113 5.05 11.40 3.45
N GLY A 114 4.90 10.10 3.13
CA GLY A 114 4.11 9.16 3.91
C GLY A 114 4.66 8.89 5.31
N LEU A 115 5.98 9.01 5.53
CA LEU A 115 6.59 8.90 6.86
C LEU A 115 6.21 10.06 7.78
N GLU A 116 5.75 11.19 7.21
CA GLU A 116 5.32 12.39 7.94
C GLU A 116 3.79 12.57 7.94
N ASP A 117 3.02 11.65 7.34
CA ASP A 117 1.56 11.77 7.24
C ASP A 117 0.91 11.75 8.64
N GLU A 118 -0.13 12.55 8.84
CA GLU A 118 -0.87 12.59 10.12
C GLU A 118 -1.53 11.26 10.47
N ALA A 119 -1.89 10.45 9.46
CA ALA A 119 -2.55 9.17 9.65
C ALA A 119 -1.57 8.06 10.03
N VAL A 120 -1.92 7.29 11.07
CA VAL A 120 -1.10 6.19 11.58
C VAL A 120 -0.86 5.10 10.53
N GLU A 121 -1.88 4.78 9.74
CA GLU A 121 -1.79 3.75 8.69
C GLU A 121 -0.81 4.18 7.60
N ALA A 122 -0.82 5.46 7.22
CA ALA A 122 0.09 5.99 6.21
C ALA A 122 1.54 5.92 6.67
N ARG A 123 1.85 6.35 7.89
CA ARG A 123 3.22 6.23 8.44
C ARG A 123 3.68 4.79 8.55
N PHE A 124 2.80 3.89 9.00
CA PHE A 124 3.09 2.46 9.08
C PHE A 124 3.45 1.88 7.70
N TRP A 125 2.59 2.07 6.71
CA TRP A 125 2.81 1.51 5.38
C TRP A 125 3.94 2.22 4.59
N ALA A 126 4.25 3.47 4.93
CA ALA A 126 5.45 4.16 4.44
C ALA A 126 6.73 3.55 5.02
N CYS A 127 6.76 3.18 6.30
CA CYS A 127 7.87 2.45 6.90
C CYS A 127 8.09 1.12 6.18
N TYR A 128 7.02 0.34 5.99
CA TYR A 128 7.04 -0.92 5.24
C TYR A 128 7.63 -0.75 3.84
N ALA A 129 7.15 0.25 3.09
CA ALA A 129 7.60 0.52 1.73
C ALA A 129 9.08 0.96 1.69
N ALA A 130 9.49 1.87 2.57
CA ALA A 130 10.87 2.35 2.68
C ALA A 130 11.84 1.20 2.98
N GLY A 131 11.47 0.32 3.92
CA GLY A 131 12.24 -0.86 4.29
C GLY A 131 12.34 -1.85 3.13
N THR A 132 11.21 -2.22 2.53
CA THR A 132 11.14 -3.17 1.40
C THR A 132 11.94 -2.70 0.18
N LEU A 133 11.94 -1.39 -0.10
CA LEU A 133 12.70 -0.77 -1.19
C LEU A 133 14.15 -0.41 -0.81
N ARG A 134 14.56 -0.68 0.43
CA ARG A 134 15.89 -0.36 0.98
C ARG A 134 16.28 1.12 0.79
N MET A 135 15.35 2.02 1.08
CA MET A 135 15.50 3.47 0.90
C MET A 135 16.39 4.09 1.97
N LYS A 136 17.71 4.11 1.74
CA LYS A 136 18.68 4.73 2.67
C LYS A 136 18.40 6.20 2.98
N CYS A 137 17.77 6.94 2.06
CA CYS A 137 17.37 8.33 2.26
C CYS A 137 16.29 8.49 3.34
N ALA A 138 15.48 7.46 3.63
CA ALA A 138 14.45 7.47 4.66
C ALA A 138 14.99 7.26 6.08
N LEU A 139 16.26 6.88 6.24
CA LEU A 139 16.84 6.54 7.55
C LEU A 139 16.69 7.65 8.62
N PRO A 140 16.81 8.95 8.33
CA PRO A 140 16.58 9.99 9.33
C PRO A 140 15.16 9.96 9.90
N GLN A 141 14.14 9.98 9.03
CA GLN A 141 12.72 9.97 9.44
C GLN A 141 12.35 8.64 10.12
N LEU A 142 12.84 7.50 9.62
CA LEU A 142 12.60 6.21 10.26
C LEU A 142 13.18 6.14 11.68
N ARG A 143 14.37 6.72 11.91
CA ARG A 143 14.94 6.79 13.27
C ARG A 143 14.08 7.62 14.20
N GLU A 144 13.56 8.75 13.70
CA GLU A 144 12.64 9.59 14.48
C GLU A 144 11.36 8.84 14.85
N LEU A 145 10.70 8.20 13.88
CA LEU A 145 9.50 7.38 14.13
C LEU A 145 9.78 6.24 15.10
N SER A 146 10.91 5.54 14.95
CA SER A 146 11.30 4.44 15.83
C SER A 146 11.47 4.86 17.30
N CYS A 147 11.82 6.12 17.55
CA CYS A 147 11.99 6.66 18.91
C CYS A 147 10.70 7.26 19.47
N ASN A 148 9.87 7.89 18.62
CA ASN A 148 8.84 8.83 19.07
C ASN A 148 7.41 8.39 18.75
N ASP A 149 7.18 7.54 17.73
CA ASP A 149 5.83 7.20 17.29
C ASP A 149 5.28 5.94 17.96
N SER A 150 4.59 6.15 19.09
CA SER A 150 3.97 5.08 19.86
C SER A 150 2.59 4.64 19.36
N ALA A 151 2.07 5.23 18.28
CA ALA A 151 0.74 4.94 17.76
C ALA A 151 0.66 3.51 17.19
N VAL A 152 -0.47 2.84 17.42
CA VAL A 152 -0.72 1.48 16.94
C VAL A 152 -1.53 1.56 15.64
N CYS A 153 -1.01 0.96 14.57
CA CYS A 153 -1.75 0.81 13.33
C CYS A 153 -2.85 -0.27 13.52
N PRO A 154 -4.13 -0.01 13.22
CA PRO A 154 -5.21 -0.97 13.42
C PRO A 154 -4.95 -2.32 12.74
N ASN A 155 -5.17 -3.42 13.46
CA ASN A 155 -4.82 -4.81 13.07
C ASN A 155 -3.31 -5.13 12.99
N TRP A 156 -2.43 -4.18 13.28
CA TRP A 156 -0.97 -4.35 13.18
C TRP A 156 -0.31 -4.02 14.53
N TRP A 157 0.92 -3.54 14.52
CA TRP A 157 1.69 -3.13 15.70
C TRP A 157 2.00 -1.63 15.65
N ARG A 158 2.91 -1.17 16.50
CA ARG A 158 3.27 0.26 16.59
C ARG A 158 4.03 0.72 15.36
N VAL A 159 3.84 1.98 14.98
CA VAL A 159 4.66 2.61 13.92
C VAL A 159 6.15 2.58 14.31
N SER A 160 6.50 2.80 15.58
CA SER A 160 7.88 2.71 16.04
C SER A 160 8.54 1.35 15.77
N ASP A 161 7.79 0.27 15.97
CA ASP A 161 8.28 -1.09 15.77
C ASP A 161 8.46 -1.40 14.27
N GLU A 162 7.53 -0.96 13.41
CA GLU A 162 7.67 -1.07 11.95
C GLU A 162 8.83 -0.22 11.41
N ALA A 163 9.02 0.99 11.95
CA ALA A 163 10.13 1.85 11.59
C ALA A 163 11.48 1.23 11.98
N ALA A 164 11.55 0.59 13.15
CA ALA A 164 12.72 -0.18 13.57
C ALA A 164 12.99 -1.34 12.60
N ASP A 165 11.97 -2.12 12.25
CA ASP A 165 12.12 -3.24 11.31
C ASP A 165 12.58 -2.76 9.91
N ALA A 166 12.02 -1.65 9.43
CA ALA A 166 12.41 -1.04 8.16
C ALA A 166 13.89 -0.59 8.14
N ILE A 167 14.41 -0.06 9.25
CA ILE A 167 15.83 0.28 9.39
C ILE A 167 16.69 -0.98 9.23
N GLU A 168 16.31 -2.08 9.88
CA GLU A 168 17.02 -3.37 9.76
C GLU A 168 17.02 -3.89 8.32
N TRP A 169 15.87 -3.83 7.62
CA TRP A 169 15.75 -4.25 6.22
C TRP A 169 16.62 -3.41 5.27
N ILE A 170 16.70 -2.09 5.50
CA ILE A 170 17.58 -1.18 4.73
C ILE A 170 19.05 -1.55 4.95
N MET A 171 19.41 -2.00 6.14
CA MET A 171 20.76 -2.47 6.48
C MET A 171 21.03 -3.91 6.00
N GLY A 172 20.04 -4.58 5.41
CA GLY A 172 20.17 -5.93 4.88
C GLY A 172 20.07 -7.03 5.94
N ARG A 173 19.51 -6.72 7.11
CA ARG A 173 19.27 -7.68 8.20
C ARG A 173 17.83 -8.19 8.13
N GLU A 174 17.65 -9.46 8.52
CA GLU A 174 16.32 -10.06 8.67
C GLU A 174 15.77 -9.71 10.05
N THR A 175 14.47 -9.48 10.13
CA THR A 175 13.75 -9.28 11.40
C THR A 175 12.83 -10.46 11.66
N GLU A 176 12.55 -10.72 12.94
CA GLU A 176 11.54 -11.72 13.30
C GLU A 176 10.15 -11.25 12.82
N SER A 177 9.35 -12.19 12.34
CA SER A 177 7.99 -11.88 11.91
C SER A 177 7.12 -11.56 13.12
N ARG A 178 6.54 -10.36 13.13
CA ARG A 178 5.60 -9.93 14.17
C ARG A 178 4.19 -10.44 13.85
N MET A 179 3.47 -10.83 14.90
CA MET A 179 2.08 -11.23 14.78
C MET A 179 1.17 -9.99 14.76
N PRO A 180 0.23 -9.88 13.80
CA PRO A 180 -0.83 -8.88 13.81
C PRO A 180 -1.60 -8.87 15.14
N ILE A 181 -1.88 -7.69 15.70
CA ILE A 181 -2.68 -7.55 16.91
C ILE A 181 -4.15 -7.39 16.48
N PRO A 182 -5.07 -8.29 16.88
CA PRO A 182 -6.48 -8.15 16.50
C PRO A 182 -7.05 -6.81 16.97
N SER A 183 -7.70 -6.07 16.08
CA SER A 183 -8.50 -4.92 16.52
C SER A 183 -9.58 -5.40 17.48
N SER A 184 -9.72 -4.72 18.63
CA SER A 184 -10.87 -4.96 19.51
C SER A 184 -12.12 -4.46 18.77
N ASN A 185 -13.03 -5.39 18.44
CA ASN A 185 -14.33 -5.09 17.82
C ASN A 185 -15.18 -4.16 18.69
#